data_AF-A0A8T3M908-F1
#
_entry.id   AF-A0A8T3M908-F1
#
_cell.length_a   1.000
_cell.length_b   1.000
_cell.length_c   1.000
_cell.angle_alpha   90.00
_cell.angle_beta   90.00
_cell.angle_gamma   90.00
#
_symmetry.space_group_name_H-M   'P 1'
#
loop_
_entity.id
_entity.type
_entity.pdbx_description
1 polymer ?
#
loop_
_entity_poly.entity_id
_entity_poly.type
_entity_poly.pdbx_seq_one_letter_code
_entity_poly.pdbx_strand_id
1 'polypeptide(L)'
;MLQPPAYASRVVVEELGIDLPIISGDLQPPPNYPLCDVAAYITRFSQPYETGVTYLSAHAQKGMFLPLLEAAQRDDGKELKGVTVDVYTSDAMRYRYEISEVVPHAVDYAVVATLPLEERTLVLQTSEGPFGTTEKLQVVATPVDEAPADPAEANPEAKPRDCRPDPLKSGDPATSAPPAGEEVVEVVAPTPDWQPVPIPSASPGPSASGLALAHVPSRVVVDELGIDLPVISGDLQPPPNYPFCDVAAYITFLGRPDEPGTTYITAHA
;
A
#
# COMPACT_ATOMS: atom_id res chain seq x y z
N MET A 1 -28.48 -5.89 1.66
CA MET A 1 -27.59 -4.72 1.65
C MET A 1 -26.19 -5.27 1.49
N LEU A 2 -25.48 -4.94 0.41
CA LEU A 2 -24.06 -5.30 0.31
C LEU A 2 -23.29 -4.41 1.29
N GLN A 3 -22.47 -5.03 2.14
CA GLN A 3 -21.55 -4.33 3.02
C GLN A 3 -20.48 -3.67 2.14
N PRO A 4 -20.10 -2.39 2.36
CA PRO A 4 -19.01 -1.77 1.63
C PRO A 4 -17.72 -2.60 1.80
N PRO A 5 -16.81 -2.60 0.80
CA PRO A 5 -15.57 -3.36 0.91
C PRO A 5 -14.75 -2.86 2.11
N ALA A 6 -14.38 -3.80 2.98
CA ALA A 6 -13.54 -3.53 4.13
C ALA A 6 -12.11 -3.20 3.68
N TYR A 7 -11.44 -2.30 4.39
CA TYR A 7 -10.02 -1.99 4.18
C TYR A 7 -9.39 -1.58 5.50
N ALA A 8 -8.08 -1.83 5.66
CA ALA A 8 -7.34 -1.39 6.84
C ALA A 8 -7.46 0.13 7.04
N SER A 9 -7.90 0.55 8.23
CA SER A 9 -8.31 1.93 8.51
C SER A 9 -7.60 2.55 9.72
N ARG A 10 -7.10 1.73 10.66
CA ARG A 10 -6.34 2.20 11.84
C ARG A 10 -5.40 1.11 12.35
N VAL A 11 -4.24 1.48 12.87
CA VAL A 11 -3.33 0.59 13.59
C VAL A 11 -3.05 1.15 14.98
N VAL A 12 -3.10 0.28 15.99
CA VAL A 12 -2.84 0.60 17.39
C VAL A 12 -1.83 -0.38 17.97
N VAL A 13 -0.82 0.15 18.67
CA VAL A 13 0.10 -0.59 19.53
C VAL A 13 0.08 0.11 20.88
N GLU A 14 -0.82 -0.32 21.75
CA GLU A 14 -1.17 0.41 22.98
C GLU A 14 0.04 0.53 23.91
N GLU A 15 0.81 -0.55 24.06
CA GLU A 15 1.99 -0.62 24.94
C GLU A 15 3.11 0.33 24.49
N LEU A 16 3.11 0.73 23.21
CA LEU A 16 4.09 1.65 22.63
C LEU A 16 3.51 3.05 22.39
N GLY A 17 2.23 3.29 22.71
CA GLY A 17 1.55 4.56 22.48
C GLY A 17 1.42 4.92 20.99
N ILE A 18 1.32 3.90 20.12
CA ILE A 18 1.12 4.10 18.67
C ILE A 18 -0.37 3.98 18.38
N ASP A 19 -0.90 4.99 17.69
CA ASP A 19 -2.29 5.05 17.27
C ASP A 19 -2.36 5.90 16.00
N LEU A 20 -2.54 5.25 14.84
CA LEU A 20 -2.46 5.91 13.56
C LEU A 20 -3.65 5.52 12.66
N PRO A 21 -4.30 6.49 12.00
CA PRO A 21 -5.12 6.19 10.83
C PRO A 21 -4.26 5.54 9.74
N ILE A 22 -4.85 4.61 8.99
CA ILE A 22 -4.22 3.96 7.84
C ILE A 22 -4.77 4.57 6.55
N ILE A 23 -3.87 4.89 5.62
CA ILE A 23 -4.20 5.29 4.25
C ILE A 23 -3.69 4.26 3.23
N SER A 24 -4.19 4.31 2.00
CA SER A 24 -3.57 3.56 0.90
C SER A 24 -2.15 4.06 0.63
N GLY A 25 -1.21 3.14 0.43
CA GLY A 25 0.16 3.44 0.02
C GLY A 25 0.25 4.13 -1.34
N ASP A 26 -0.76 3.97 -2.20
CA ASP A 26 -0.84 4.63 -3.51
C ASP A 26 -1.03 6.15 -3.39
N LEU A 27 -1.42 6.64 -2.21
CA LEU A 27 -1.54 8.07 -1.92
C LEU A 27 -0.19 8.73 -1.58
N GLN A 28 0.90 7.96 -1.48
CA GLN A 28 2.21 8.50 -1.14
C GLN A 28 2.84 9.24 -2.33
N PRO A 29 3.47 10.41 -2.10
CA PRO A 29 4.16 11.13 -3.15
C PRO A 29 5.39 10.33 -3.64
N PRO A 30 5.69 10.35 -4.94
CA PRO A 30 6.93 9.78 -5.47
C PRO A 30 8.17 10.33 -4.73
N PRO A 31 9.16 9.48 -4.41
CA PRO A 31 9.29 8.05 -4.75
C PRO A 31 8.71 7.09 -3.69
N ASN A 32 7.46 7.28 -3.25
CA ASN A 32 6.80 6.54 -2.16
C ASN A 32 7.42 6.85 -0.80
N TYR A 33 7.52 8.15 -0.51
CA TYR A 33 7.90 8.62 0.81
C TYR A 33 6.67 8.57 1.73
N PRO A 34 6.74 7.91 2.90
CA PRO A 34 5.61 7.85 3.82
C PRO A 34 5.12 9.25 4.21
N LEU A 35 3.80 9.42 4.31
CA LEU A 35 3.22 10.64 4.86
C LEU A 35 3.26 10.57 6.39
N CYS A 36 3.23 11.73 7.03
CA CYS A 36 3.18 11.79 8.49
C CYS A 36 1.77 11.73 9.01
N ASP A 37 1.68 11.42 10.31
CA ASP A 37 0.45 11.35 11.08
C ASP A 37 -0.52 10.26 10.59
N VAL A 38 0.00 9.34 9.75
CA VAL A 38 -0.70 8.19 9.18
C VAL A 38 0.25 6.99 9.08
N ALA A 39 -0.29 5.79 9.10
CA ALA A 39 0.35 4.61 8.55
C ALA A 39 -0.14 4.38 7.11
N ALA A 40 0.63 3.67 6.31
CA ALA A 40 0.28 3.36 4.94
C ALA A 40 0.22 1.85 4.72
N TYR A 41 -0.89 1.40 4.15
CA TYR A 41 -1.08 0.04 3.67
C TYR A 41 -0.38 -0.15 2.32
N ILE A 42 0.49 -1.14 2.21
CA ILE A 42 1.20 -1.44 0.97
C ILE A 42 0.32 -2.37 0.11
N THR A 43 -0.25 -1.80 -0.94
CA THR A 43 -1.45 -2.30 -1.65
C THR A 43 -1.30 -3.62 -2.40
N ARG A 44 -0.06 -4.05 -2.69
CA ARG A 44 0.22 -5.36 -3.31
C ARG A 44 0.12 -6.55 -2.34
N PHE A 45 -0.09 -6.29 -1.06
CA PHE A 45 -0.23 -7.30 -0.01
C PHE A 45 -1.71 -7.53 0.34
N SER A 46 -2.02 -8.37 1.33
CA SER A 46 -3.38 -8.77 1.71
C SER A 46 -4.02 -7.78 2.70
N GLN A 47 -5.33 -7.60 2.64
CA GLN A 47 -6.10 -6.90 3.68
C GLN A 47 -6.15 -7.74 4.99
N PRO A 48 -6.45 -7.13 6.16
CA PRO A 48 -6.47 -7.84 7.45
C PRO A 48 -7.45 -9.02 7.52
N TYR A 49 -8.54 -8.98 6.75
CA TYR A 49 -9.54 -10.05 6.68
C TYR A 49 -9.17 -11.16 5.69
N GLU A 50 -8.13 -10.96 4.88
CA GLU A 50 -7.69 -11.90 3.87
C GLU A 50 -6.51 -12.72 4.39
N THR A 51 -6.48 -14.00 4.04
CA THR A 51 -5.30 -14.84 4.21
C THR A 51 -4.09 -14.24 3.48
N GLY A 52 -2.90 -14.37 4.06
CA GLY A 52 -1.64 -13.81 3.56
C GLY A 52 -1.03 -12.81 4.51
N VAL A 53 -0.31 -11.83 3.96
CA VAL A 53 0.43 -10.84 4.75
C VAL A 53 -0.24 -9.49 4.60
N THR A 54 -0.65 -8.85 5.69
CA THR A 54 -0.93 -7.41 5.71
C THR A 54 0.36 -6.66 5.99
N TYR A 55 0.64 -5.62 5.21
CA TYR A 55 1.89 -4.88 5.32
C TYR A 55 1.63 -3.39 5.51
N LEU A 56 2.03 -2.86 6.66
CA LEU A 56 1.86 -1.46 7.02
C LEU A 56 3.22 -0.79 7.18
N SER A 57 3.37 0.43 6.67
CA SER A 57 4.58 1.23 6.87
C SER A 57 4.25 2.62 7.39
N ALA A 58 5.08 3.12 8.31
CA ALA A 58 5.00 4.49 8.80
C ALA A 58 6.40 5.01 9.15
N HIS A 59 6.53 6.33 9.24
CA HIS A 59 7.80 6.97 9.61
C HIS A 59 8.27 6.61 11.02
N ALA A 60 9.59 6.55 11.19
CA ALA A 60 10.24 6.53 12.51
C ALA A 60 10.30 7.94 13.09
N GLN A 61 9.13 8.55 13.29
CA GLN A 61 8.97 9.86 13.91
C GLN A 61 8.10 9.79 15.16
N LYS A 62 8.23 10.81 16.01
CA LYS A 62 7.39 10.96 17.20
C LYS A 62 5.91 10.95 16.80
N GLY A 63 5.10 10.18 17.52
CA GLY A 63 3.68 9.98 17.23
C GLY A 63 3.42 8.99 16.09
N MET A 64 4.46 8.29 15.62
CA MET A 64 4.36 7.28 14.56
C MET A 64 5.09 6.00 14.98
N PHE A 65 5.83 5.33 14.09
CA PHE A 65 6.53 4.08 14.39
C PHE A 65 7.92 4.26 15.03
N LEU A 66 8.29 5.47 15.45
CA LEU A 66 9.54 5.67 16.20
C LEU A 66 9.63 4.78 17.46
N PRO A 67 8.57 4.62 18.28
CA PRO A 67 8.64 3.75 19.46
C PRO A 67 8.95 2.29 19.13
N LEU A 68 8.54 1.79 17.95
CA LEU A 68 8.95 0.45 17.47
C LEU A 68 10.46 0.39 17.26
N LEU A 69 11.05 1.39 16.60
CA LEU A 69 12.50 1.47 16.40
C LEU A 69 13.25 1.57 17.73
N GLU A 70 12.82 2.45 18.62
CA GLU A 70 13.45 2.64 19.92
C GLU A 70 13.35 1.37 20.79
N ALA A 71 12.26 0.60 20.68
CA ALA A 71 12.11 -0.67 21.36
C ALA A 71 12.96 -1.78 20.72
N ALA A 72 13.08 -1.81 19.38
CA ALA A 72 13.95 -2.76 18.68
C ALA A 72 15.43 -2.56 19.02
N GLN A 73 15.85 -1.32 19.25
CA GLN A 73 17.22 -0.97 19.65
C GLN A 73 17.53 -1.31 21.12
N ARG A 74 16.50 -1.58 21.93
CA ARG A 74 16.64 -1.99 23.34
C ARG A 74 16.59 -3.51 23.46
N ASP A 75 17.52 -4.07 24.23
CA ASP A 75 17.64 -5.52 24.49
C ASP A 75 17.47 -6.38 23.22
N ASP A 76 18.06 -5.95 22.10
CA ASP A 76 17.97 -6.60 20.79
C ASP A 76 16.52 -6.92 20.35
N GLY A 77 15.58 -6.02 20.66
CA GLY A 77 14.17 -6.14 20.30
C GLY A 77 13.39 -7.19 21.08
N LYS A 78 13.96 -7.77 22.14
CA LYS A 78 13.21 -8.74 22.98
C LYS A 78 11.97 -8.13 23.62
N GLU A 79 12.01 -6.83 23.94
CA GLU A 79 10.88 -6.11 24.53
C GLU A 79 9.69 -5.98 23.57
N LEU A 80 9.90 -6.17 22.26
CA LEU A 80 8.81 -6.17 21.28
C LEU A 80 8.09 -7.51 21.21
N LYS A 81 8.72 -8.63 21.59
CA LYS A 81 8.07 -9.94 21.49
C LYS A 81 6.92 -10.05 22.48
N GLY A 82 5.76 -10.48 22.00
CA GLY A 82 4.53 -10.56 22.81
C GLY A 82 3.75 -9.25 22.88
N VAL A 83 4.26 -8.14 22.33
CA VAL A 83 3.50 -6.89 22.24
C VAL A 83 2.36 -7.05 21.25
N THR A 84 1.18 -6.56 21.63
CA THR A 84 -0.03 -6.70 20.82
C THR A 84 -0.16 -5.56 19.81
N VAL A 85 -0.71 -5.89 18.64
CA VAL A 85 -1.02 -4.91 17.59
C VAL A 85 -2.46 -5.13 17.15
N ASP A 86 -3.28 -4.09 17.26
CA ASP A 86 -4.64 -4.10 16.75
C ASP A 86 -4.70 -3.35 15.42
N VAL A 87 -5.21 -4.01 14.38
CA VAL A 87 -5.51 -3.40 13.07
C VAL A 87 -7.02 -3.39 12.87
N TYR A 88 -7.56 -2.21 12.64
CA TYR A 88 -8.98 -2.01 12.39
C TYR A 88 -9.23 -1.91 10.89
N THR A 89 -10.45 -2.24 10.52
CA THR A 89 -10.95 -2.14 9.15
C THR A 89 -12.21 -1.30 9.06
N SER A 90 -12.47 -0.77 7.87
CA SER A 90 -13.51 0.23 7.64
C SER A 90 -14.93 -0.25 7.90
N ASP A 91 -15.16 -1.55 7.88
CA ASP A 91 -16.42 -2.18 8.25
C ASP A 91 -16.57 -2.47 9.76
N ALA A 92 -15.73 -1.82 10.57
CA ALA A 92 -15.73 -1.89 12.03
C ALA A 92 -15.37 -3.27 12.58
N MET A 93 -14.36 -3.92 11.99
CA MET A 93 -13.72 -5.10 12.57
C MET A 93 -12.31 -4.76 13.08
N ARG A 94 -11.94 -5.35 14.21
CA ARG A 94 -10.59 -5.33 14.81
C ARG A 94 -9.94 -6.70 14.64
N TYR A 95 -8.70 -6.70 14.17
CA TYR A 95 -7.84 -7.87 14.04
C TYR A 95 -6.63 -7.69 14.96
N ARG A 96 -6.47 -8.58 15.94
CA ARG A 96 -5.36 -8.55 16.87
C ARG A 96 -4.25 -9.48 16.43
N TYR A 97 -3.04 -8.99 16.55
CA TYR A 97 -1.81 -9.73 16.33
C TYR A 97 -0.89 -9.62 17.54
N GLU A 98 0.04 -10.55 17.65
CA GLU A 98 1.11 -10.54 18.65
C GLU A 98 2.46 -10.57 17.92
N ILE A 99 3.36 -9.65 18.26
CA ILE A 99 4.68 -9.57 17.65
C ILE A 99 5.50 -10.82 17.99
N SER A 100 5.93 -11.54 16.96
CA SER A 100 6.66 -12.80 17.07
C SER A 100 8.14 -12.66 16.65
N GLU A 101 8.43 -11.76 15.72
CA GLU A 101 9.77 -11.57 15.15
C GLU A 101 10.10 -10.11 14.89
N VAL A 102 11.37 -9.77 15.09
CA VAL A 102 11.95 -8.44 14.82
C VAL A 102 13.09 -8.64 13.83
N VAL A 103 13.02 -7.96 12.69
CA VAL A 103 13.94 -8.07 11.56
C VAL A 103 14.56 -6.69 11.33
N PRO A 104 15.68 -6.37 12.01
CA PRO A 104 16.40 -5.13 11.79
C PRO A 104 17.17 -5.16 10.46
N HIS A 105 17.54 -3.99 9.95
CA HIS A 105 18.37 -3.81 8.76
C HIS A 105 17.83 -4.49 7.49
N ALA A 106 16.50 -4.66 7.39
CA ALA A 106 15.88 -5.15 6.18
C ALA A 106 16.05 -4.13 5.05
N VAL A 107 16.41 -4.60 3.85
CA VAL A 107 16.62 -3.74 2.67
C VAL A 107 15.55 -3.94 1.59
N ASP A 108 14.71 -4.95 1.77
CA ASP A 108 13.66 -5.36 0.84
C ASP A 108 12.53 -6.06 1.62
N TYR A 109 11.65 -6.75 0.91
CA TYR A 109 10.48 -7.44 1.48
C TYR A 109 10.71 -8.96 1.66
N ALA A 110 11.96 -9.41 1.71
CA ALA A 110 12.29 -10.84 1.74
C ALA A 110 11.67 -11.58 2.94
N VAL A 111 11.43 -10.90 4.07
CA VAL A 111 10.71 -11.50 5.22
C VAL A 111 9.37 -12.09 4.81
N VAL A 112 8.66 -11.48 3.86
CA VAL A 112 7.35 -11.96 3.42
C VAL A 112 7.43 -13.34 2.78
N ALA A 113 8.53 -13.65 2.09
CA ALA A 113 8.73 -14.93 1.43
C ALA A 113 8.94 -16.09 2.41
N THR A 114 9.18 -15.80 3.69
CA THR A 114 9.39 -16.81 4.74
C THR A 114 8.15 -17.03 5.61
N LEU A 115 7.08 -16.26 5.41
CA LEU A 115 5.86 -16.32 6.23
C LEU A 115 4.84 -17.34 5.68
N PRO A 116 4.02 -17.94 6.57
CA PRO A 116 2.92 -18.82 6.15
C PRO A 116 1.86 -18.00 5.41
N LEU A 117 1.72 -18.22 4.11
CA LEU A 117 0.77 -17.49 3.28
C LEU A 117 -0.67 -17.99 3.44
N GLU A 118 -0.87 -19.14 4.09
CA GLU A 118 -2.19 -19.70 4.42
C GLU A 118 -2.79 -19.10 5.71
N GLU A 119 -1.99 -18.35 6.46
CA GLU A 119 -2.40 -17.66 7.68
C GLU A 119 -2.48 -16.15 7.46
N ARG A 120 -3.07 -15.43 8.42
CA ARG A 120 -3.13 -13.96 8.42
C ARG A 120 -1.97 -13.43 9.24
N THR A 121 -0.95 -12.91 8.59
CA THR A 121 0.21 -12.32 9.27
C THR A 121 0.23 -10.82 9.04
N LEU A 122 0.85 -10.10 9.98
CA LEU A 122 1.03 -8.66 9.89
C LEU A 122 2.53 -8.36 9.87
N VAL A 123 2.94 -7.44 8.99
CA VAL A 123 4.27 -6.83 9.01
C VAL A 123 4.13 -5.32 9.19
N LEU A 124 4.82 -4.79 10.20
CA LEU A 124 5.00 -3.35 10.39
C LEU A 124 6.41 -2.96 9.95
N GLN A 125 6.54 -1.88 9.17
CA GLN A 125 7.83 -1.39 8.68
C GLN A 125 8.07 0.08 9.01
N THR A 126 9.27 0.39 9.51
CA THR A 126 9.75 1.77 9.66
C THR A 126 11.20 1.96 9.23
N SER A 127 11.64 3.21 9.06
CA SER A 127 13.02 3.57 8.70
C SER A 127 13.96 3.47 9.90
N GLU A 128 15.22 3.07 9.71
CA GLU A 128 16.21 2.99 10.81
C GLU A 128 17.16 4.19 10.92
N GLY A 129 17.10 5.12 9.97
CA GLY A 129 18.05 6.23 9.90
C GLY A 129 17.47 7.50 9.29
N PRO A 130 18.32 8.53 9.08
CA PRO A 130 17.92 9.79 8.47
C PRO A 130 17.39 9.61 7.04
N PHE A 131 16.94 10.71 6.44
CA PHE A 131 16.42 10.71 5.08
C PHE A 131 17.38 10.01 4.10
N GLY A 132 16.84 9.07 3.30
CA GLY A 132 17.62 8.30 2.33
C GLY A 132 18.27 7.02 2.86
N THR A 133 18.14 6.70 4.16
CA THR A 133 18.62 5.41 4.68
C THR A 133 17.82 4.25 4.10
N THR A 134 18.53 3.30 3.48
CA THR A 134 17.97 2.11 2.86
C THR A 134 17.35 1.17 3.88
N GLU A 135 18.07 0.92 4.97
CA GLU A 135 17.69 -0.03 6.02
C GLU A 135 16.35 0.34 6.68
N LYS A 136 15.54 -0.70 6.88
CA LYS A 136 14.23 -0.68 7.51
C LYS A 136 14.20 -1.67 8.66
N LEU A 137 13.49 -1.28 9.70
CA LEU A 137 13.04 -2.21 10.71
C LEU A 137 11.74 -2.83 10.21
N GLN A 138 11.68 -4.15 10.19
CA GLN A 138 10.46 -4.90 9.98
C GLN A 138 10.11 -5.68 11.24
N VAL A 139 8.84 -5.72 11.61
CA VAL A 139 8.33 -6.48 12.75
C VAL A 139 7.20 -7.36 12.25
N VAL A 140 7.29 -8.67 12.49
CA VAL A 140 6.28 -9.66 12.13
C VAL A 140 5.40 -9.93 13.33
N ALA A 141 4.10 -10.00 13.10
CA ALA A 141 3.11 -10.35 14.11
C ALA A 141 2.15 -11.44 13.59
N THR A 142 1.82 -12.37 14.47
CA THR A 142 0.94 -13.52 14.22
C THR A 142 -0.46 -13.27 14.74
N PRO A 143 -1.52 -13.82 14.13
CA PRO A 143 -2.90 -13.51 14.48
C PRO A 143 -3.26 -14.09 15.85
N VAL A 144 -4.04 -13.36 16.63
CA VAL A 144 -4.50 -13.74 17.97
C VAL A 144 -6.02 -13.89 18.00
N ASP A 145 -6.74 -12.80 17.69
CA ASP A 145 -8.19 -12.78 17.69
C ASP A 145 -8.74 -11.75 16.70
N GLU A 146 -10.05 -11.82 16.45
CA GLU A 146 -10.79 -10.81 15.72
C GLU A 146 -12.11 -10.52 16.44
N ALA A 147 -12.57 -9.28 16.38
CA ALA A 147 -13.83 -8.89 17.00
C ALA A 147 -14.45 -7.68 16.28
N PRO A 148 -15.78 -7.50 16.34
CA PRO A 148 -16.39 -6.22 16.02
C PRO A 148 -15.81 -5.09 16.89
N ALA A 149 -15.71 -3.90 16.32
CA ALA A 149 -15.26 -2.68 16.94
C ALA A 149 -16.33 -1.58 16.85
N ASP A 150 -16.15 -0.48 17.58
CA ASP A 150 -16.98 0.70 17.38
C ASP A 150 -16.65 1.34 16.00
N PRO A 151 -17.64 1.69 15.17
CA PRO A 151 -17.38 2.26 13.85
C PRO A 151 -16.60 3.57 13.86
N ALA A 152 -16.76 4.42 14.88
CA ALA A 152 -16.00 5.68 14.99
C ALA A 152 -14.57 5.42 15.46
N GLU A 153 -14.37 4.41 16.31
CA GLU A 153 -13.04 3.94 16.72
C GLU A 153 -12.26 3.32 15.54
N ALA A 154 -12.93 2.53 14.72
CA ALA A 154 -12.33 1.86 13.57
C ALA A 154 -11.99 2.83 12.43
N ASN A 155 -12.69 3.95 12.32
CA ASN A 155 -12.57 4.90 11.21
C ASN A 155 -12.17 6.31 11.65
N PRO A 156 -10.97 6.50 12.22
CA PRO A 156 -10.48 7.84 12.55
C PRO A 156 -10.24 8.68 11.29
N GLU A 157 -10.42 10.00 11.39
CA GLU A 157 -10.12 10.94 10.32
C GLU A 157 -8.60 11.00 10.07
N ALA A 158 -8.15 10.60 8.88
CA ALA A 158 -6.75 10.71 8.48
C ALA A 158 -6.34 12.15 8.18
N LYS A 159 -5.19 12.60 8.70
CA LYS A 159 -4.65 13.95 8.50
C LYS A 159 -3.22 13.90 7.95
N PRO A 160 -3.02 13.27 6.77
CA PRO A 160 -1.68 13.10 6.22
C PRO A 160 -1.04 14.45 5.91
N ARG A 161 0.26 14.56 6.22
CA ARG A 161 1.08 15.72 5.84
C ARG A 161 2.41 15.28 5.25
N ASP A 162 2.96 16.11 4.38
CA ASP A 162 4.32 15.92 3.88
C ASP A 162 5.33 16.22 5.00
N CYS A 163 6.21 15.26 5.28
CA CYS A 163 7.26 15.39 6.31
C CYS A 163 8.63 15.70 5.74
N ARG A 164 8.76 15.81 4.41
CA ARG A 164 10.04 16.12 3.80
C ARG A 164 10.53 17.46 4.36
N PRO A 165 11.80 17.57 4.77
CA PRO A 165 12.35 18.84 5.20
C PRO A 165 12.18 19.85 4.06
N ASP A 166 11.65 21.03 4.39
CA ASP A 166 11.48 22.12 3.44
C ASP A 166 12.86 22.52 2.89
N PRO A 167 13.12 22.32 1.58
CA PRO A 167 14.42 22.62 0.98
C PRO A 167 14.86 24.07 1.17
N LEU A 168 13.90 24.98 1.41
CA LEU A 168 14.14 26.40 1.61
C LEU A 168 14.40 26.78 3.08
N LYS A 169 14.16 25.87 4.03
CA LYS A 169 14.41 26.10 5.47
C LYS A 169 15.62 25.34 6.00
N SER A 170 16.02 24.24 5.36
CA SER A 170 17.33 23.64 5.58
C SER A 170 18.36 24.51 4.87
N GLY A 171 18.99 25.44 5.60
CA GLY A 171 20.04 26.32 5.09
C GLY A 171 21.34 25.62 4.71
N ASP A 172 21.26 24.44 4.08
CA ASP A 172 22.40 23.67 3.60
C ASP A 172 22.71 24.11 2.16
N PRO A 173 23.90 24.64 1.89
CA PRO A 173 24.30 24.96 0.53
C PRO A 173 24.43 23.65 -0.24
N ALA A 174 23.46 23.37 -1.10
CA ALA A 174 23.57 22.30 -2.08
C ALA A 174 24.90 22.48 -2.84
N THR A 175 25.85 21.59 -2.56
CA THR A 175 27.03 21.43 -3.38
C THR A 175 26.55 20.79 -4.68
N SER A 176 26.13 21.62 -5.63
CA SER A 176 25.90 21.21 -7.01
C SER A 176 27.27 21.06 -7.68
N ALA A 177 27.92 19.93 -7.48
CA ALA A 177 28.95 19.46 -8.39
C ALA A 177 28.24 18.49 -9.38
N PRO A 178 28.18 18.80 -10.68
CA PRO A 178 27.70 17.84 -11.66
C PRO A 178 28.69 16.66 -11.73
N PRO A 179 28.24 15.40 -11.84
CA PRO A 179 29.15 14.31 -12.14
C PRO A 179 29.71 14.50 -13.56
N ALA A 180 31.03 14.47 -13.65
CA ALA A 180 31.77 14.46 -14.89
C ALA A 180 31.54 13.13 -15.63
N GLY A 181 31.13 13.23 -16.89
CA GLY A 181 31.24 12.26 -17.98
C GLY A 181 31.23 10.76 -17.64
N GLU A 182 30.10 10.11 -17.92
CA GLU A 182 30.07 8.69 -18.30
C GLU A 182 29.63 8.57 -19.76
N GLU A 183 30.47 7.87 -20.54
CA GLU A 183 30.25 7.55 -21.95
C GLU A 183 28.95 6.76 -22.15
N VAL A 184 28.23 7.14 -23.20
CA VAL A 184 27.06 6.41 -23.69
C VAL A 184 27.54 5.11 -24.36
N VAL A 185 27.35 3.97 -23.70
CA VAL A 185 27.43 2.66 -24.35
C VAL A 185 26.02 2.25 -24.76
N GLU A 186 25.79 2.27 -26.06
CA GLU A 186 24.56 1.82 -26.72
C GLU A 186 24.42 0.29 -26.56
N VAL A 187 23.56 -0.15 -25.63
CA VAL A 187 23.20 -1.57 -25.49
C VAL A 187 21.95 -1.83 -26.35
N VAL A 188 22.17 -2.48 -27.49
CA VAL A 188 21.10 -3.01 -28.34
C VAL A 188 20.40 -4.15 -27.60
N ALA A 189 19.16 -3.94 -27.18
CA ALA A 189 18.31 -5.00 -26.63
C ALA A 189 17.64 -5.80 -27.77
N PRO A 190 17.59 -7.15 -27.70
CA PRO A 190 16.81 -7.94 -28.65
C PRO A 190 15.31 -7.81 -28.39
N THR A 191 14.55 -7.62 -29.47
CA THR A 191 13.08 -7.64 -29.50
C THR A 191 12.53 -9.04 -29.22
N PRO A 192 11.63 -9.24 -28.23
CA PRO A 192 10.80 -10.44 -28.17
C PRO A 192 9.58 -10.29 -29.10
N ASP A 193 9.50 -11.15 -30.11
CA ASP A 193 8.32 -11.34 -30.96
C ASP A 193 7.15 -11.91 -30.12
N TRP A 194 6.22 -11.05 -29.73
CA TRP A 194 4.91 -11.47 -29.22
C TRP A 194 3.88 -11.37 -30.34
N GLN A 195 3.52 -12.52 -30.91
CA GLN A 195 2.37 -12.60 -31.81
C GLN A 195 1.06 -12.59 -31.00
N PRO A 196 0.08 -11.73 -31.34
CA PRO A 196 -1.22 -11.75 -30.69
C PRO A 196 -2.00 -13.01 -31.07
N VAL A 197 -2.47 -13.74 -30.06
CA VAL A 197 -3.37 -14.89 -30.23
C VAL A 197 -4.79 -14.37 -30.50
N PRO A 198 -5.51 -14.87 -31.52
CA PRO A 198 -6.87 -14.41 -31.79
C PRO A 198 -7.85 -14.96 -30.74
N ILE A 199 -8.62 -14.05 -30.12
CA ILE A 199 -9.69 -14.38 -29.17
C ILE A 199 -10.96 -14.68 -29.97
N PRO A 200 -11.61 -15.86 -29.80
CA PRO A 200 -12.88 -16.13 -30.44
C PRO A 200 -14.00 -15.28 -29.82
N SER A 201 -14.79 -14.60 -30.67
CA SER A 201 -16.05 -13.96 -30.29
C SER A 201 -17.06 -15.01 -29.82
N ALA A 202 -17.52 -14.88 -28.57
CA ALA A 202 -18.68 -15.62 -28.06
C ALA A 202 -19.79 -14.64 -27.69
N SER A 203 -20.94 -14.78 -28.34
CA SER A 203 -22.20 -14.10 -28.00
C SER A 203 -22.77 -14.61 -26.66
N PRO A 204 -23.53 -13.80 -25.90
CA PRO A 204 -24.06 -14.20 -24.61
C PRO A 204 -25.39 -14.97 -24.75
N GLY A 205 -25.49 -16.12 -24.08
CA GLY A 205 -26.75 -16.80 -23.77
C GLY A 205 -26.95 -16.84 -22.25
N PRO A 206 -28.17 -16.66 -21.72
CA PRO A 206 -28.37 -16.50 -20.28
C PRO A 206 -28.64 -17.85 -19.61
N SER A 207 -27.96 -18.13 -18.48
CA SER A 207 -28.59 -18.76 -17.30
C SER A 207 -27.66 -18.78 -16.09
N ALA A 208 -28.23 -18.27 -15.00
CA ALA A 208 -27.71 -17.99 -13.67
C ALA A 208 -27.04 -19.14 -12.92
N SER A 209 -25.99 -18.83 -12.16
CA SER A 209 -26.04 -18.70 -10.67
C SER A 209 -24.61 -18.72 -10.10
N GLY A 210 -24.24 -17.71 -9.30
CA GLY A 210 -23.06 -17.80 -8.44
C GLY A 210 -22.28 -16.48 -8.30
N LEU A 211 -22.43 -15.87 -7.12
CA LEU A 211 -21.64 -14.75 -6.57
C LEU A 211 -21.73 -13.42 -7.34
N ALA A 212 -22.19 -12.38 -6.65
CA ALA A 212 -22.11 -11.01 -7.15
C ALA A 212 -20.63 -10.62 -7.29
N LEU A 213 -20.10 -10.74 -8.50
CA LEU A 213 -18.82 -10.15 -8.87
C LEU A 213 -18.95 -8.64 -8.69
N ALA A 214 -18.00 -8.03 -7.97
CA ALA A 214 -17.89 -6.59 -7.86
C ALA A 214 -17.98 -5.93 -9.24
N HIS A 215 -18.79 -4.88 -9.39
CA HIS A 215 -18.94 -4.14 -10.64
C HIS A 215 -17.72 -3.25 -10.87
N VAL A 216 -16.65 -3.86 -11.39
CA VAL A 216 -15.43 -3.16 -11.78
C VAL A 216 -15.67 -2.45 -13.12
N PRO A 217 -15.35 -1.15 -13.25
CA PRO A 217 -15.40 -0.48 -14.55
C PRO A 217 -14.48 -1.22 -15.53
N SER A 218 -15.04 -1.60 -16.69
CA SER A 218 -14.34 -2.41 -17.69
C SER A 218 -13.99 -1.64 -18.96
N ARG A 219 -14.60 -0.46 -19.16
CA ARG A 219 -14.45 0.35 -20.36
C ARG A 219 -14.80 1.82 -20.09
N VAL A 220 -14.07 2.74 -20.71
CA VAL A 220 -14.41 4.17 -20.77
C VAL A 220 -14.61 4.55 -22.24
N VAL A 221 -15.74 5.20 -22.53
CA VAL A 221 -16.10 5.65 -23.87
C VAL A 221 -16.47 7.12 -23.81
N VAL A 222 -15.82 7.94 -24.63
CA VAL A 222 -16.15 9.36 -24.84
C VAL A 222 -16.35 9.57 -26.34
N ASP A 223 -17.60 9.36 -26.79
CA ASP A 223 -17.97 9.27 -28.20
C ASP A 223 -17.59 10.53 -28.99
N GLU A 224 -17.80 11.71 -28.42
CA GLU A 224 -17.52 12.99 -29.09
C GLU A 224 -16.02 13.22 -29.33
N LEU A 225 -15.16 12.54 -28.56
CA LEU A 225 -13.71 12.61 -28.67
C LEU A 225 -13.12 11.38 -29.37
N GLY A 226 -13.94 10.39 -29.74
CA GLY A 226 -13.47 9.12 -30.31
C GLY A 226 -12.62 8.30 -29.35
N ILE A 227 -12.79 8.48 -28.03
CA ILE A 227 -12.04 7.74 -27.01
C ILE A 227 -12.82 6.47 -26.67
N ASP A 228 -12.16 5.33 -26.77
CA ASP A 228 -12.72 4.03 -26.44
C ASP A 228 -11.60 3.15 -25.87
N LEU A 229 -11.50 3.13 -24.54
CA LEU A 229 -10.40 2.45 -23.85
C LEU A 229 -10.93 1.36 -22.91
N PRO A 230 -10.32 0.17 -22.90
CA PRO A 230 -10.54 -0.79 -21.82
C PRO A 230 -10.04 -0.20 -20.49
N VAL A 231 -10.72 -0.55 -19.39
CA VAL A 231 -10.35 -0.11 -18.04
C VAL A 231 -9.68 -1.27 -17.29
N ILE A 232 -8.53 -1.00 -16.68
CA ILE A 232 -7.76 -1.92 -15.85
C ILE A 232 -7.62 -1.37 -14.42
N SER A 233 -7.21 -2.22 -13.47
CA SER A 233 -6.88 -1.75 -12.11
C SER A 233 -5.66 -0.84 -12.14
N GLY A 234 -5.71 0.30 -11.44
CA GLY A 234 -4.55 1.17 -11.22
C GLY A 234 -3.37 0.44 -10.57
N ASP A 235 -3.67 -0.61 -9.80
CA ASP A 235 -2.69 -1.47 -9.12
C ASP A 235 -1.82 -2.31 -10.08
N LEU A 236 -2.14 -2.34 -11.38
CA LEU A 236 -1.35 -3.03 -12.39
C LEU A 236 -0.24 -2.16 -13.00
N GLN A 237 -0.16 -0.86 -12.68
CA GLN A 237 0.82 0.04 -13.29
C GLN A 237 2.24 -0.21 -12.75
N PRO A 238 3.25 -0.45 -13.62
CA PRO A 238 4.62 -0.59 -13.18
C PRO A 238 5.17 0.77 -12.69
N PRO A 239 5.98 0.78 -11.62
CA PRO A 239 6.68 1.99 -11.19
C PRO A 239 7.60 2.52 -12.31
N PRO A 240 7.67 3.83 -12.56
CA PRO A 240 6.96 4.91 -11.86
C PRO A 240 5.61 5.23 -12.52
N ASN A 241 4.49 4.81 -11.91
CA ASN A 241 3.07 5.15 -12.20
C ASN A 241 2.79 5.82 -13.55
N TYR A 242 3.23 5.19 -14.64
CA TYR A 242 2.96 5.68 -15.98
C TYR A 242 1.71 4.94 -16.45
N PRO A 243 0.66 5.65 -16.90
CA PRO A 243 -0.49 4.96 -17.44
C PRO A 243 -0.05 4.18 -18.67
N PHE A 244 -0.45 2.91 -18.73
CA PHE A 244 -0.27 2.10 -19.93
C PHE A 244 -0.90 2.80 -21.14
N CYS A 245 -0.28 2.65 -22.31
CA CYS A 245 -0.88 3.09 -23.57
C CYS A 245 -2.18 2.34 -23.84
N ASP A 246 -3.12 2.99 -24.54
CA ASP A 246 -4.35 2.38 -25.06
C ASP A 246 -5.29 1.77 -24.00
N VAL A 247 -5.12 2.13 -22.72
CA VAL A 247 -6.02 1.72 -21.64
C VAL A 247 -6.27 2.88 -20.68
N ALA A 248 -7.32 2.76 -19.88
CA ALA A 248 -7.57 3.62 -18.74
C ALA A 248 -7.41 2.82 -17.44
N ALA A 249 -7.00 3.47 -16.36
CA ALA A 249 -6.84 2.88 -15.05
C ALA A 249 -7.80 3.50 -14.04
N TYR A 250 -8.49 2.68 -13.25
CA TYR A 250 -9.33 3.16 -12.15
C TYR A 250 -8.61 3.03 -10.81
N ILE A 251 -8.87 3.98 -9.90
CA ILE A 251 -8.32 3.97 -8.55
C ILE A 251 -9.24 3.16 -7.64
N THR A 252 -8.72 2.08 -7.06
CA THR A 252 -9.49 1.05 -6.36
C THR A 252 -10.09 1.48 -5.02
N PHE A 253 -9.55 2.54 -4.41
CA PHE A 253 -10.01 3.08 -3.12
C PHE A 253 -10.94 4.30 -3.23
N LEU A 254 -11.29 4.74 -4.45
CA LEU A 254 -12.30 5.78 -4.70
C LEU A 254 -13.65 5.17 -5.09
N GLY A 255 -14.69 6.00 -5.20
CA GLY A 255 -16.06 5.54 -5.46
C GLY A 255 -16.21 4.86 -6.82
N ARG A 256 -16.92 3.74 -6.88
CA ARG A 256 -17.18 3.01 -8.14
C ARG A 256 -18.39 3.57 -8.90
N PRO A 257 -18.57 3.25 -10.20
CA PRO A 257 -19.70 3.76 -10.98
C PRO A 257 -21.08 3.44 -10.41
N ASP A 258 -21.18 2.39 -9.58
CA ASP A 258 -22.39 1.95 -8.89
C ASP A 258 -22.45 2.35 -7.41
N GLU A 259 -21.46 3.12 -6.92
CA GLU A 259 -21.35 3.56 -5.54
C GLU A 259 -21.44 5.09 -5.42
N PRO A 260 -21.99 5.63 -4.31
CA PRO A 260 -21.91 7.05 -4.03
C PRO A 260 -20.46 7.50 -3.83
N GLY A 261 -20.00 8.44 -4.64
CA GLY A 261 -18.62 8.95 -4.57
C GLY A 261 -18.15 9.44 -5.94
N THR A 262 -16.86 9.79 -6.02
CA THR A 262 -16.22 10.12 -7.30
C THR A 262 -15.48 8.91 -7.82
N THR A 263 -15.88 8.45 -9.02
CA THR A 263 -15.06 7.52 -9.79
C THR A 263 -13.95 8.28 -10.48
N TYR A 264 -12.71 7.89 -10.17
CA TYR A 264 -11.53 8.46 -10.80
C TYR A 264 -10.96 7.46 -11.80
N ILE A 265 -10.80 7.92 -13.04
CA ILE A 265 -10.21 7.17 -14.14
C ILE A 265 -9.10 8.03 -14.73
N THR A 266 -7.92 7.43 -14.95
CA THR A 266 -6.76 8.08 -15.59
C THR A 266 -6.35 7.34 -16.86
N ALA A 267 -5.88 8.06 -17.87
CA ALA A 267 -5.34 7.49 -19.10
C ALA A 267 -4.19 8.38 -19.61
N HIS A 268 -3.26 7.81 -20.37
CA HIS A 268 -2.19 8.56 -21.03
C HIS A 268 -2.65 9.03 -22.41
N ALA A 269 -2.18 10.21 -22.85
CA ALA A 269 -2.47 10.79 -24.16
C ALA A 269 -1.25 10.78 -25.08
#